data_AF-A0A383CU68-F1
#
_entry.id   AF-A0A383CU68-F1
#
_cell.length_a   1.000
_cell.length_b   1.000
_cell.length_c   1.000
_cell.angle_alpha   90.00
_cell.angle_beta   90.00
_cell.angle_gamma   90.00
#
_symmetry.space_group_name_H-M   'P 1'
#
loop_
_entity.id
_entity.type
_entity.pdbx_description
1 polymer ?
#
loop_
_entity_poly.entity_id
_entity_poly.type
_entity_poly.pdbx_seq_one_letter_code
_entity_poly.pdbx_strand_id
1 'polypeptide(L)'
;PWHPDILNDHGDNVTIPKIAIPYGIYRSPSGEVSDFGNMVQSAPWEFGYYVAGQGRIRYACCGIVSTPENMARWAYELYGAKGSAISESARATLLDSFSNKRIPPWNGPRTPAEEYGYFIAKKMFQLPSGPEITACGHRGGGGGYSSWMHYSPDLDMSISILANSDSKLPGACRVENVGNCIALWIFDSFSTN
;
A
#
# COMPACT_ATOMS: atom_id res chain seq x y z
N PRO A 1 -13.86 11.75 -19.24
CA PRO A 1 -14.04 12.59 -18.03
C PRO A 1 -14.48 11.71 -16.86
N TRP A 2 -13.62 11.54 -15.85
CA TRP A 2 -13.97 10.80 -14.64
C TRP A 2 -15.11 11.51 -13.90
N HIS A 3 -16.08 10.73 -13.41
CA HIS A 3 -17.38 11.16 -12.89
C HIS A 3 -17.34 12.46 -12.07
N PRO A 4 -17.96 13.56 -12.55
CA PRO A 4 -17.94 14.85 -11.86
C PRO A 4 -18.69 14.85 -10.52
N ASP A 5 -19.54 13.85 -10.30
CA ASP A 5 -20.44 13.81 -9.13
C ASP A 5 -19.89 12.98 -7.97
N ILE A 6 -18.71 12.34 -8.10
CA ILE A 6 -18.19 11.44 -7.07
C ILE A 6 -17.82 12.16 -5.76
N LEU A 7 -17.54 13.46 -5.83
CA LEU A 7 -17.25 14.32 -4.67
C LEU A 7 -18.52 14.97 -4.08
N ASN A 8 -19.65 14.89 -4.79
CA ASN A 8 -20.96 15.39 -4.38
C ASN A 8 -21.95 14.26 -4.08
N ASP A 9 -21.53 13.00 -4.17
CA ASP A 9 -22.37 11.85 -3.89
C ASP A 9 -22.62 11.76 -2.38
N HIS A 10 -23.89 11.72 -1.99
CA HIS A 10 -24.32 11.55 -0.61
C HIS A 10 -24.05 10.13 -0.05
N GLY A 11 -23.35 9.27 -0.79
CA GLY A 11 -23.07 7.88 -0.44
C GLY A 11 -24.23 6.93 -0.76
N ASP A 12 -25.27 7.43 -1.44
CA ASP A 12 -26.48 6.67 -1.76
C ASP A 12 -26.33 5.81 -3.02
N ASN A 13 -25.41 6.16 -3.94
CA ASN A 13 -25.32 5.49 -5.25
C ASN A 13 -24.10 4.56 -5.44
N VAL A 14 -23.05 4.62 -4.59
CA VAL A 14 -21.78 3.87 -4.83
C VAL A 14 -21.20 3.13 -3.63
N THR A 15 -21.70 3.29 -2.41
CA THR A 15 -21.16 2.61 -1.23
C THR A 15 -22.20 1.70 -0.57
N ILE A 16 -22.03 0.38 -0.73
CA ILE A 16 -22.69 -0.63 0.10
C ILE A 16 -21.60 -1.28 0.99
N PRO A 17 -21.73 -1.23 2.33
CA PRO A 17 -22.83 -0.61 3.08
C PRO A 17 -22.77 0.93 3.01
N LYS A 18 -23.91 1.59 3.24
CA LYS A 18 -24.02 3.06 3.32
C LYS A 18 -23.12 3.57 4.44
N ILE A 19 -21.96 4.12 4.09
CA ILE A 19 -21.03 4.70 5.06
C ILE A 19 -21.50 6.12 5.37
N ALA A 20 -21.72 6.44 6.65
CA ALA A 20 -22.10 7.79 7.05
C ALA A 20 -21.01 8.80 6.64
N ILE A 21 -21.43 9.88 5.97
CA ILE A 21 -20.53 10.98 5.60
C ILE A 21 -19.85 11.51 6.87
N PRO A 22 -18.52 11.66 6.88
CA PRO A 22 -17.80 12.18 8.03
C PRO A 22 -18.08 13.68 8.20
N TYR A 23 -18.64 14.06 9.34
CA TYR A 23 -18.77 15.46 9.75
C TYR A 23 -17.82 15.79 10.91
N GLY A 24 -17.27 17.01 10.90
CA GLY A 24 -16.32 17.50 11.89
C GLY A 24 -15.94 18.95 11.61
N ILE A 25 -14.87 19.44 12.24
CA ILE A 25 -14.35 20.80 11.98
C ILE A 25 -13.94 20.89 10.52
N TYR A 26 -14.69 21.67 9.75
CA TYR A 26 -14.49 21.82 8.31
C TYR A 26 -13.49 22.93 8.04
N ARG A 27 -12.56 22.71 7.10
CA ARG A 27 -11.66 23.75 6.61
C ARG A 27 -11.81 23.96 5.12
N SER A 28 -12.14 25.16 4.69
CA SER A 28 -12.27 25.47 3.27
C SER A 28 -10.90 25.52 2.58
N PRO A 29 -10.85 25.45 1.23
CA PRO A 29 -9.62 25.65 0.47
C PRO A 29 -8.93 27.01 0.70
N SER A 30 -9.67 28.03 1.14
CA SER A 30 -9.12 29.34 1.52
C SER A 30 -8.53 29.36 2.94
N GLY A 31 -8.61 28.24 3.68
CA GLY A 31 -8.07 28.11 5.03
C GLY A 31 -9.02 28.54 6.14
N GLU A 32 -10.24 28.94 5.80
CA GLU A 32 -11.28 29.29 6.78
C GLU A 32 -11.77 28.04 7.50
N VAL A 33 -11.94 28.15 8.82
CA VAL A 33 -12.38 27.05 9.67
C VAL A 33 -13.84 27.29 10.04
N SER A 34 -14.71 26.34 9.70
CA SER A 34 -16.08 26.27 10.21
C SER A 34 -16.10 25.33 11.42
N ASP A 35 -16.94 25.65 12.40
CA ASP A 35 -17.15 24.84 13.60
C ASP A 35 -17.60 23.40 13.27
N PHE A 36 -18.32 23.22 12.15
CA PHE A 36 -18.84 21.92 11.72
C PHE A 36 -19.14 21.87 10.21
N GLY A 37 -18.84 20.75 9.55
CA GLY A 37 -19.15 20.55 8.12
C GLY A 37 -18.68 19.21 7.58
N ASN A 38 -18.90 18.99 6.27
CA ASN A 38 -18.53 17.76 5.58
C ASN A 38 -17.01 17.66 5.41
N MET A 39 -16.38 16.72 6.10
CA MET A 39 -14.93 16.53 6.09
C MET A 39 -14.37 16.08 4.74
N VAL A 40 -15.21 15.55 3.84
CA VAL A 40 -14.82 15.17 2.47
C VAL A 40 -14.49 16.40 1.62
N GLN A 41 -15.11 17.53 1.93
CA GLN A 41 -14.92 18.80 1.26
C GLN A 41 -13.85 19.66 1.93
N SER A 42 -13.31 19.22 3.08
CA SER A 42 -12.24 19.95 3.75
C SER A 42 -10.98 20.00 2.87
N ALA A 43 -10.15 21.03 3.05
CA ALA A 43 -8.92 21.17 2.29
C ALA A 43 -7.97 19.98 2.55
N PRO A 44 -7.25 19.49 1.51
CA PRO A 44 -6.46 18.25 1.58
C PRO A 44 -5.16 18.36 2.39
N TRP A 45 -5.01 19.40 3.20
CA TRP A 45 -3.76 19.75 3.86
C TRP A 45 -3.68 19.23 5.30
N GLU A 46 -4.79 18.74 5.87
CA GLU A 46 -4.85 18.32 7.26
C GLU A 46 -5.05 16.82 7.44
N PHE A 47 -4.41 16.25 8.47
CA PHE A 47 -4.54 14.82 8.80
C PHE A 47 -6.00 14.40 9.06
N GLY A 48 -6.82 15.30 9.61
CA GLY A 48 -8.26 15.08 9.81
C GLY A 48 -9.03 14.86 8.50
N TYR A 49 -8.65 15.54 7.42
CA TYR A 49 -9.23 15.30 6.09
C TYR A 49 -8.92 13.88 5.59
N TYR A 50 -7.68 13.43 5.78
CA TYR A 50 -7.27 12.09 5.34
C TYR A 50 -7.90 10.97 6.16
N VAL A 51 -7.96 11.10 7.48
CA VAL A 51 -8.49 10.05 8.37
C VAL A 51 -10.01 10.08 8.44
N ALA A 52 -10.61 11.24 8.70
CA ALA A 52 -12.05 11.36 8.87
C ALA A 52 -12.75 11.44 7.51
N GLY A 53 -12.29 12.31 6.61
CA GLY A 53 -12.89 12.55 5.28
C GLY A 53 -12.67 11.41 4.29
N GLN A 54 -11.44 11.32 3.77
CA GLN A 54 -11.07 10.37 2.72
C GLN A 54 -11.02 8.93 3.23
N GLY A 55 -10.50 8.70 4.44
CA GLY A 55 -10.33 7.35 4.99
C GLY A 55 -11.65 6.59 5.11
N ARG A 56 -12.76 7.26 5.43
CA ARG A 56 -14.08 6.59 5.52
C ARG A 56 -14.67 6.21 4.17
N ILE A 57 -14.56 7.08 3.16
CA ILE A 57 -15.17 6.84 1.84
C ILE A 57 -14.26 5.97 0.97
N ARG A 58 -12.95 6.03 1.22
CA ARG A 58 -11.93 5.31 0.47
C ARG A 58 -11.31 4.16 1.26
N TYR A 59 -11.99 3.58 2.25
CA TYR A 59 -11.43 2.49 3.06
C TYR A 59 -10.95 1.31 2.19
N ALA A 60 -11.59 1.07 1.04
CA ALA A 60 -11.18 0.09 0.05
C ALA A 60 -9.84 0.41 -0.67
N CYS A 61 -9.41 1.67 -0.63
CA CYS A 61 -8.22 2.23 -1.27
C CYS A 61 -7.10 2.53 -0.28
N CYS A 62 -7.46 3.09 0.87
CA CYS A 62 -6.56 3.87 1.71
C CYS A 62 -7.20 4.20 3.07
N GLY A 63 -6.38 4.48 4.08
CA GLY A 63 -6.85 4.87 5.43
C GLY A 63 -7.02 3.72 6.42
N ILE A 64 -6.64 2.49 6.05
CA ILE A 64 -6.55 1.36 6.98
C ILE A 64 -5.42 1.62 7.98
N VAL A 65 -5.74 1.55 9.27
CA VAL A 65 -4.77 1.61 10.37
C VAL A 65 -4.46 0.19 10.82
N SER A 66 -3.17 -0.16 10.89
CA SER A 66 -2.71 -1.50 11.27
C SER A 66 -1.34 -1.43 11.96
N THR A 67 -0.83 -2.58 12.42
CA THR A 67 0.53 -2.75 12.96
C THR A 67 1.40 -3.48 11.94
N PRO A 68 2.75 -3.37 12.02
CA PRO A 68 3.63 -4.14 11.14
C PRO A 68 3.39 -5.65 11.27
N GLU A 69 3.16 -6.14 12.48
CA GLU A 69 2.85 -7.56 12.75
C GLU A 69 1.59 -8.03 12.02
N ASN A 70 0.48 -7.28 12.15
CA ASN A 70 -0.78 -7.63 11.50
C ASN A 70 -0.65 -7.57 9.97
N MET A 71 0.09 -6.60 9.43
CA MET A 71 0.33 -6.49 7.99
C MET A 71 1.22 -7.61 7.46
N ALA A 72 2.26 -8.01 8.20
CA ALA A 72 3.10 -9.15 7.84
C ALA A 72 2.27 -10.45 7.85
N ARG A 73 1.46 -10.66 8.89
CA ARG A 73 0.55 -11.80 8.96
C ARG A 73 -0.44 -11.78 7.80
N TRP A 74 -1.05 -10.64 7.50
CA TRP A 74 -1.97 -10.50 6.36
C TRP A 74 -1.32 -10.91 5.04
N ALA A 75 -0.10 -10.44 4.76
CA ALA A 75 0.63 -10.85 3.55
C ALA A 75 0.88 -12.35 3.49
N TYR A 76 1.26 -12.98 4.61
CA TYR A 76 1.44 -14.43 4.66
C TYR A 76 0.12 -15.18 4.41
N GLU A 77 -0.97 -14.77 5.07
CA GLU A 77 -2.28 -15.41 4.91
C GLU A 77 -2.85 -15.25 3.49
N LEU A 78 -2.53 -14.13 2.82
CA LEU A 78 -2.98 -13.82 1.47
C LEU A 78 -2.16 -14.55 0.41
N TYR A 79 -0.83 -14.46 0.48
CA TYR A 79 0.06 -14.93 -0.59
C TYR A 79 0.67 -16.31 -0.33
N GLY A 80 0.82 -16.72 0.93
CA GLY A 80 1.47 -17.97 1.28
C GLY A 80 0.65 -19.19 0.93
N ALA A 81 1.32 -20.28 0.53
CA ALA A 81 0.66 -21.54 0.17
C ALA A 81 -0.19 -22.10 1.32
N LYS A 82 0.25 -21.88 2.57
CA LYS A 82 -0.46 -22.28 3.80
C LYS A 82 -1.38 -21.19 4.36
N GLY A 83 -1.50 -20.06 3.68
CA GLY A 83 -2.33 -18.93 4.11
C GLY A 83 -3.83 -19.21 3.93
N SER A 84 -4.67 -18.56 4.73
CA SER A 84 -6.11 -18.83 4.80
C SER A 84 -7.01 -17.65 4.43
N ALA A 85 -6.46 -16.51 4.00
CA ALA A 85 -7.25 -15.31 3.72
C ALA A 85 -8.20 -15.46 2.52
N ILE A 86 -7.82 -16.28 1.53
CA ILE A 86 -8.60 -16.61 0.33
C ILE A 86 -8.42 -18.09 -0.03
N SER A 87 -9.28 -18.63 -0.89
CA SER A 87 -9.13 -20.02 -1.37
C SER A 87 -7.82 -20.20 -2.15
N GLU A 88 -7.31 -21.43 -2.18
CA GLU A 88 -6.11 -21.78 -2.96
C GLU A 88 -6.24 -21.40 -4.44
N SER A 89 -7.41 -21.67 -5.04
CA SER A 89 -7.69 -21.30 -6.44
C SER A 89 -7.69 -19.79 -6.68
N ALA A 90 -8.24 -19.00 -5.75
CA ALA A 90 -8.24 -17.55 -5.83
C ALA A 90 -6.82 -17.00 -5.67
N ARG A 91 -6.02 -17.56 -4.75
CA ARG A 91 -4.61 -17.21 -4.59
C ARG A 91 -3.78 -17.53 -5.83
N ALA A 92 -3.97 -18.71 -6.43
CA ALA A 92 -3.31 -19.06 -7.68
C ALA A 92 -3.66 -18.06 -8.79
N THR A 93 -4.94 -17.69 -8.93
CA THR A 93 -5.39 -16.68 -9.91
C THR A 93 -4.79 -15.30 -9.63
N LEU A 94 -4.71 -14.92 -8.35
CA LEU A 94 -4.11 -13.66 -7.92
C LEU A 94 -2.63 -13.61 -8.28
N LEU A 95 -1.86 -14.66 -7.97
CA LEU A 95 -0.42 -14.72 -8.26
C LEU A 95 -0.12 -14.91 -9.75
N ASP A 96 -0.99 -15.54 -10.52
CA ASP A 96 -0.85 -15.66 -11.99
C ASP A 96 -1.19 -14.34 -12.73
N SER A 97 -1.76 -13.36 -12.04
CA SER A 97 -2.18 -12.10 -12.65
C SER A 97 -1.03 -11.15 -13.03
N PHE A 98 0.21 -11.46 -12.61
CA PHE A 98 1.39 -10.66 -12.93
C PHE A 98 1.67 -10.65 -14.43
N SER A 99 2.23 -9.55 -14.91
CA SER A 99 2.67 -9.44 -16.29
C SER A 99 3.95 -8.64 -16.40
N ASN A 100 4.94 -9.21 -17.11
CA ASN A 100 6.17 -8.52 -17.48
C ASN A 100 5.95 -7.30 -18.41
N LYS A 101 4.73 -7.10 -18.90
CA LYS A 101 4.32 -5.90 -19.65
C LYS A 101 3.69 -4.82 -18.76
N ARG A 102 3.27 -5.17 -17.54
CA ARG A 102 2.66 -4.25 -16.57
C ARG A 102 3.73 -3.71 -15.63
N ILE A 103 4.69 -3.00 -16.21
CA ILE A 103 5.75 -2.32 -15.47
C ILE A 103 5.28 -0.87 -15.22
N PRO A 104 5.31 -0.38 -13.97
CA PRO A 104 4.95 1.00 -13.68
C PRO A 104 5.83 2.00 -14.43
N PRO A 105 5.24 3.12 -14.91
CA PRO A 105 6.00 4.13 -15.66
C PRO A 105 7.03 4.87 -14.80
N TRP A 106 6.94 4.78 -13.47
CA TRP A 106 7.90 5.35 -12.53
C TRP A 106 9.05 4.41 -12.18
N ASN A 107 9.10 3.19 -12.75
CA ASN A 107 10.32 2.39 -12.66
C ASN A 107 11.42 3.08 -13.48
N GLY A 108 12.38 3.68 -12.78
CA GLY A 108 13.52 4.30 -13.40
C GLY A 108 14.52 3.26 -13.93
N PRO A 109 15.44 3.65 -14.82
CA PRO A 109 16.45 2.75 -15.38
C PRO A 109 17.44 2.18 -14.35
N ARG A 110 17.35 2.60 -13.08
CA ARG A 110 18.24 2.20 -11.98
C ARG A 110 17.54 1.35 -10.92
N THR A 111 16.21 1.22 -10.97
CA THR A 111 15.44 0.40 -10.03
C THR A 111 15.10 -0.93 -10.69
N PRO A 112 15.31 -2.08 -10.02
CA PRO A 112 14.78 -3.36 -10.50
C PRO A 112 13.29 -3.23 -10.74
N ALA A 113 12.85 -3.66 -11.92
CA ALA A 113 11.48 -3.46 -12.35
C ALA A 113 10.51 -4.22 -11.45
N GLU A 114 9.59 -3.50 -10.83
CA GLU A 114 8.41 -4.07 -10.20
C GLU A 114 7.36 -4.39 -11.29
N GLU A 115 6.83 -5.61 -11.28
CA GLU A 115 5.74 -6.05 -12.15
C GLU A 115 4.40 -5.94 -11.41
N TYR A 116 3.35 -5.51 -12.07
CA TYR A 116 2.02 -5.40 -11.47
C TYR A 116 1.05 -6.47 -11.97
N GLY A 117 0.29 -7.02 -11.02
CA GLY A 117 -0.85 -7.90 -11.24
C GLY A 117 -2.16 -7.22 -10.87
N TYR A 118 -3.16 -8.02 -10.55
CA TYR A 118 -4.46 -7.55 -10.05
C TYR A 118 -4.33 -7.10 -8.59
N PHE A 119 -4.20 -5.79 -8.37
CA PHE A 119 -4.01 -5.14 -7.05
C PHE A 119 -2.78 -5.59 -6.25
N ILE A 120 -1.79 -6.17 -6.92
CA ILE A 120 -0.56 -6.67 -6.30
C ILE A 120 0.66 -6.27 -7.13
N ALA A 121 1.80 -6.12 -6.48
CA ALA A 121 3.09 -5.90 -7.10
C ALA A 121 4.02 -7.08 -6.81
N LYS A 122 4.89 -7.40 -7.76
CA LYS A 122 5.97 -8.38 -7.65
C LYS A 122 7.28 -7.66 -7.87
N LYS A 123 8.25 -7.95 -7.01
CA LYS A 123 9.60 -7.43 -7.10
C LYS A 123 10.60 -8.57 -6.99
N MET A 124 11.67 -8.50 -7.77
CA MET A 124 12.83 -9.37 -7.61
C MET A 124 13.92 -8.61 -6.83
N PHE A 125 14.53 -9.29 -5.87
CA PHE A 125 15.59 -8.78 -5.03
C PHE A 125 16.87 -9.56 -5.34
N GLN A 126 17.86 -8.85 -5.88
CA GLN A 126 19.20 -9.41 -6.04
C GLN A 126 19.93 -9.36 -4.69
N LEU A 127 19.97 -10.50 -3.99
CA LEU A 127 20.63 -10.60 -2.69
C LEU A 127 22.15 -10.40 -2.84
N PRO A 128 22.80 -9.62 -1.94
CA PRO A 128 24.26 -9.45 -1.95
C PRO A 128 25.05 -10.75 -1.76
N SER A 129 24.57 -11.65 -0.90
CA SER A 129 25.27 -12.89 -0.52
C SER A 129 24.65 -14.16 -1.08
N GLY A 130 23.53 -14.04 -1.81
CA GLY A 130 22.68 -15.17 -2.16
C GLY A 130 22.08 -15.10 -3.57
N PRO A 131 21.13 -16.01 -3.89
CA PRO A 131 20.42 -15.99 -5.16
C PRO A 131 19.49 -14.78 -5.26
N GLU A 132 18.97 -14.52 -6.46
CA GLU A 132 17.83 -13.62 -6.60
C GLU A 132 16.58 -14.27 -5.97
N ILE A 133 15.80 -13.48 -5.25
CA ILE A 133 14.52 -13.93 -4.68
C ILE A 133 13.38 -13.07 -5.19
N THR A 134 12.20 -13.67 -5.26
CA THR A 134 10.97 -12.98 -5.63
C THR A 134 10.17 -12.65 -4.38
N ALA A 135 9.56 -11.47 -4.33
CA ALA A 135 8.55 -11.16 -3.34
C ALA A 135 7.34 -10.44 -3.96
N CYS A 136 6.15 -10.81 -3.47
CA CYS A 136 4.88 -10.20 -3.83
C CYS A 136 4.39 -9.30 -2.71
N GLY A 137 3.62 -8.26 -3.01
CA GLY A 137 3.04 -7.40 -2.01
C GLY A 137 2.59 -6.07 -2.56
N HIS A 138 2.65 -5.02 -1.74
CA HIS A 138 2.26 -3.69 -2.17
C HIS A 138 2.95 -2.62 -1.33
N ARG A 139 3.28 -1.50 -1.97
CA ARG A 139 3.74 -0.29 -1.28
C ARG A 139 2.54 0.57 -0.92
N GLY A 140 2.49 1.07 0.32
CA GLY A 140 1.56 2.12 0.72
C GLY A 140 2.31 3.41 1.01
N GLY A 141 1.60 4.52 0.94
CA GLY A 141 2.15 5.81 1.35
C GLY A 141 1.19 6.97 1.15
N GLY A 142 1.57 8.12 1.72
CA GLY A 142 0.81 9.37 1.66
C GLY A 142 0.63 9.99 3.04
N GLY A 143 0.45 11.32 3.07
CA GLY A 143 0.14 12.06 4.30
C GLY A 143 1.21 12.01 5.39
N GLY A 144 2.49 11.80 5.04
CA GLY A 144 3.58 11.66 6.00
C GLY A 144 3.87 10.22 6.42
N TYR A 145 3.26 9.22 5.77
CA TYR A 145 3.45 7.80 6.08
C TYR A 145 3.95 7.03 4.86
N SER A 146 4.72 5.97 5.12
CA SER A 146 5.15 5.00 4.12
C SER A 146 5.02 3.59 4.66
N SER A 147 4.62 2.66 3.81
CA SER A 147 4.55 1.25 4.16
C SER A 147 5.02 0.35 3.04
N TRP A 148 5.61 -0.77 3.44
CA TRP A 148 6.01 -1.84 2.56
C TRP A 148 5.54 -3.16 3.16
N MET A 149 5.06 -4.02 2.30
CA MET A 149 4.59 -5.35 2.63
C MET A 149 5.10 -6.28 1.55
N HIS A 150 5.82 -7.32 1.93
CA HIS A 150 6.43 -8.29 1.04
C HIS A 150 6.20 -9.71 1.57
N TYR A 151 5.85 -10.64 0.70
CA TYR A 151 5.91 -12.08 0.96
C TYR A 151 6.80 -12.73 -0.10
N SER A 152 7.82 -13.47 0.32
CA SER A 152 8.67 -14.26 -0.56
C SER A 152 8.32 -15.74 -0.44
N PRO A 153 7.87 -16.41 -1.52
CA PRO A 153 7.66 -17.85 -1.52
C PRO A 153 8.99 -18.63 -1.41
N ASP A 154 10.12 -18.04 -1.85
CA ASP A 154 11.44 -18.67 -1.79
C ASP A 154 11.90 -18.93 -0.36
N LEU A 155 11.50 -18.05 0.57
CA LEU A 155 11.85 -18.11 2.00
C LEU A 155 10.65 -18.46 2.90
N ASP A 156 9.46 -18.66 2.31
CA ASP A 156 8.17 -18.73 3.01
C ASP A 156 8.02 -17.64 4.09
N MET A 157 8.41 -16.41 3.75
CA MET A 157 8.60 -15.31 4.70
C MET A 157 7.80 -14.07 4.31
N SER A 158 7.17 -13.44 5.30
CA SER A 158 6.50 -12.15 5.15
C SER A 158 7.20 -11.06 5.97
N ILE A 159 7.36 -9.89 5.37
CA ILE A 159 7.95 -8.69 5.96
C ILE A 159 6.95 -7.54 5.81
N SER A 160 6.75 -6.79 6.90
CA SER A 160 6.08 -5.51 6.83
C SER A 160 6.90 -4.43 7.53
N ILE A 161 7.03 -3.29 6.86
CA ILE A 161 7.74 -2.11 7.36
C ILE A 161 6.75 -0.95 7.31
N LEU A 162 6.49 -0.33 8.46
CA LEU A 162 5.68 0.89 8.56
C LEU A 162 6.57 2.03 9.06
N ALA A 163 6.51 3.17 8.38
CA ALA A 163 7.23 4.38 8.75
C ALA A 163 6.24 5.55 8.86
N ASN A 164 6.37 6.33 9.92
CA ASN A 164 5.68 7.62 10.12
C ASN A 164 6.45 8.77 9.44
N SER A 165 7.06 8.48 8.28
CA SER A 165 7.66 9.49 7.41
C SER A 165 7.50 9.08 5.95
N ASP A 166 7.57 10.05 5.03
CA ASP A 166 7.48 9.81 3.59
C ASP A 166 8.73 9.08 3.02
N SER A 167 9.77 8.86 3.84
CA SER A 167 11.01 8.16 3.47
C SER A 167 11.58 8.55 2.09
N LYS A 168 11.58 9.86 1.79
CA LYS A 168 11.98 10.41 0.48
C LYS A 168 13.49 10.37 0.24
N LEU A 169 14.28 10.25 1.30
CA LEU A 169 15.74 10.23 1.23
C LEU A 169 16.23 8.78 1.31
N PRO A 170 16.87 8.25 0.25
CA PRO A 170 17.29 6.85 0.21
C PRO A 170 18.49 6.55 1.12
N GLY A 171 19.32 7.55 1.48
CA GLY A 171 20.50 7.32 2.32
C GLY A 171 21.42 6.24 1.74
N ALA A 172 21.82 5.28 2.56
CA ALA A 172 22.67 4.15 2.16
C ALA A 172 22.01 3.18 1.16
N CYS A 173 20.70 3.27 0.95
CA CYS A 173 19.93 2.37 0.09
C CYS A 173 20.11 2.61 -1.41
N ARG A 174 20.88 3.63 -1.79
CA ARG A 174 21.27 3.95 -3.18
C ARG A 174 20.07 4.00 -4.13
N VAL A 175 19.90 2.96 -4.94
CA VAL A 175 18.89 2.84 -5.99
C VAL A 175 17.58 2.24 -5.51
N GLU A 176 17.59 1.55 -4.37
CA GLU A 176 16.37 1.02 -3.76
C GLU A 176 15.70 2.10 -2.91
N ASN A 177 14.36 2.06 -2.87
CA ASN A 177 13.65 2.81 -1.84
C ASN A 177 13.95 2.19 -0.45
N VAL A 178 13.80 3.00 0.60
CA VAL A 178 14.22 2.62 1.96
C VAL A 178 13.60 1.30 2.43
N GLY A 179 12.30 1.08 2.18
CA GLY A 179 11.64 -0.15 2.62
C GLY A 179 12.11 -1.39 1.85
N ASN A 180 12.27 -1.30 0.53
CA ASN A 180 12.82 -2.39 -0.28
C ASN A 180 14.27 -2.70 0.14
N CYS A 181 15.07 -1.69 0.44
CA CYS A 181 16.43 -1.84 0.93
C CYS A 181 16.50 -2.55 2.29
N ILE A 182 15.62 -2.21 3.22
CA ILE A 182 15.53 -2.93 4.51
C ILE A 182 15.10 -4.38 4.27
N ALA A 183 14.08 -4.60 3.43
CA ALA A 183 13.61 -5.94 3.09
C ALA A 183 14.71 -6.80 2.45
N LEU A 184 15.50 -6.21 1.53
CA LEU A 184 16.65 -6.86 0.90
C LEU A 184 17.62 -7.44 1.92
N TRP A 185 18.03 -6.65 2.92
CA TRP A 185 19.00 -7.10 3.92
C TRP A 185 18.42 -8.12 4.90
N ILE A 186 17.13 -8.02 5.23
CA ILE A 186 16.45 -9.05 6.01
C ILE A 186 16.46 -10.36 5.22
N PHE A 187 15.99 -10.34 3.98
CA PHE A 187 15.99 -11.54 3.15
C PHE A 187 17.37 -12.16 2.96
N ASP A 188 18.39 -11.34 2.69
CA ASP A 188 19.79 -11.78 2.58
C ASP A 188 20.22 -12.55 3.83
N SER A 189 19.93 -12.01 5.02
CA SER A 189 20.27 -12.61 6.32
C SER A 189 19.61 -13.96 6.59
N PHE A 190 18.46 -14.24 5.97
CA PHE A 190 17.72 -15.51 6.12
C PHE A 190 17.92 -16.47 4.95
N SER A 191 18.55 -16.04 3.86
CA SER A 191 18.83 -16.85 2.67
C SER A 191 20.08 -17.73 2.78
N THR A 192 20.94 -17.46 3.76
CA THR A 192 22.24 -18.12 3.95
C THR A 192 22.23 -19.24 5.01
N ASN A 193 21.04 -19.73 5.42
CA ASN A 193 20.90 -20.86 6.34
C ASN A 193 20.61 -22.17 5.61
#